data_AF-K4KB91-F1
#
_entry.id   AF-K4KB91-F1
#
_cell.length_a   1.000
_cell.length_b   1.000
_cell.length_c   1.000
_cell.angle_alpha   90.00
_cell.angle_beta   90.00
_cell.angle_gamma   90.00
#
_symmetry.space_group_name_H-M   'P 1'
#
loop_
_entity.id
_entity.type
_entity.pdbx_description
1 polymer ?
#
loop_
_entity_poly.entity_id
_entity_poly.type
_entity_poly.pdbx_seq_one_letter_code
_entity_poly.pdbx_strand_id
1 'polypeptide(L)'
;GTHIWIDHCTFEEYPLIELDIKRSSYAVTLSWNRFENAQSGILFGLEPDIYVDSAQTLTLHHNYFANLETIGVLARHGKMHVYNNYYE
;
A
#
# COMPACT_ATOMS: atom_id res chain seq x y z
N GLY A 1 -3.89 -12.04 -5.21
CA GLY A 1 -3.51 -13.20 -4.38
C GLY A 1 -4.10 -13.06 -2.99
N THR A 2 -3.94 -14.04 -2.12
CA THR A 2 -4.52 -14.01 -0.76
C THR A 2 -3.49 -14.45 0.26
N HIS A 3 -3.54 -13.93 1.48
CA HIS A 3 -2.61 -14.30 2.56
C HIS A 3 -1.16 -13.99 2.17
N ILE A 4 -0.88 -12.70 1.93
CA ILE A 4 0.42 -12.20 1.50
C ILE A 4 1.01 -11.36 2.63
N TRP A 5 2.27 -11.62 2.95
CA TRP A 5 3.03 -10.83 3.92
C TRP A 5 4.29 -10.27 3.26
N ILE A 6 4.43 -8.95 3.32
CA ILE A 6 5.63 -8.24 2.86
C ILE A 6 6.21 -7.52 4.06
N ASP A 7 7.44 -7.88 4.42
CA ASP A 7 8.07 -7.51 5.67
C ASP A 7 9.54 -7.16 5.49
N HIS A 8 10.02 -6.14 6.20
CA HIS A 8 11.43 -5.69 6.17
C HIS A 8 12.01 -5.45 4.77
N CYS A 9 11.18 -4.99 3.84
CA CYS A 9 11.60 -4.63 2.48
C CYS A 9 11.81 -3.12 2.34
N THR A 10 12.76 -2.73 1.50
CA THR A 10 12.90 -1.34 1.02
C THR A 10 12.37 -1.27 -0.40
N PHE A 11 11.42 -0.37 -0.62
CA PHE A 11 10.97 0.09 -1.92
C PHE A 11 11.56 1.49 -2.12
N GLU A 12 12.35 1.64 -3.18
CA GLU A 12 13.00 2.90 -3.50
C GLU A 12 13.12 3.09 -5.01
N GLU A 13 13.18 4.35 -5.44
CA GLU A 13 13.51 4.75 -6.82
C GLU A 13 12.56 4.23 -7.90
N TYR A 14 11.26 4.45 -7.73
CA TYR A 14 10.26 4.20 -8.77
C TYR A 14 9.45 5.47 -9.08
N PRO A 15 9.29 5.87 -10.36
CA PRO A 15 8.75 7.19 -10.70
C PRO A 15 7.25 7.37 -10.38
N LEU A 16 6.52 6.29 -10.09
CA LEU A 16 5.08 6.33 -9.87
C LEU A 16 4.71 5.69 -8.52
N ILE A 17 4.19 4.46 -8.55
CA ILE A 17 3.68 3.74 -7.38
C ILE A 17 4.49 2.46 -7.16
N GLU A 18 5.05 2.30 -5.97
CA GLU A 18 5.99 1.21 -5.67
C GLU A 18 5.32 -0.15 -5.46
N LEU A 19 4.11 -0.17 -4.89
CA LEU A 19 3.38 -1.40 -4.60
C LEU A 19 1.88 -1.31 -4.95
N ASP A 20 1.42 -2.22 -5.79
CA ASP A 20 0.02 -2.36 -6.19
C ASP A 20 -0.67 -3.56 -5.53
N ILE A 21 -1.79 -3.32 -4.83
CA ILE A 21 -2.68 -4.34 -4.28
C ILE A 21 -4.05 -4.21 -4.95
N LYS A 22 -4.30 -5.03 -5.97
CA LYS A 22 -5.45 -4.90 -6.89
C LYS A 22 -6.17 -6.25 -7.08
N ARG A 23 -7.31 -6.21 -7.80
CA ARG A 23 -8.04 -7.38 -8.32
C ARG A 23 -8.41 -8.37 -7.22
N SER A 24 -9.11 -7.87 -6.21
CA SER A 24 -9.60 -8.62 -5.05
C SER A 24 -8.50 -9.36 -4.30
N SER A 25 -7.27 -8.82 -4.29
CA SER A 25 -6.24 -9.31 -3.38
C SER A 25 -6.60 -8.92 -1.95
N TYR A 26 -6.68 -9.90 -1.05
CA TYR A 26 -7.12 -9.72 0.34
C TYR A 26 -6.23 -10.47 1.33
N ALA A 27 -6.34 -10.15 2.62
CA ALA A 27 -5.46 -10.62 3.68
C ALA A 27 -3.99 -10.30 3.35
N VAL A 28 -3.73 -9.02 3.07
CA VAL A 28 -2.38 -8.50 2.84
C VAL A 28 -1.89 -7.78 4.10
N THR A 29 -0.69 -8.11 4.57
CA THR A 29 -0.02 -7.39 5.66
C THR A 29 1.28 -6.80 5.12
N LEU A 30 1.46 -5.50 5.33
CA LEU A 30 2.69 -4.78 5.06
C LEU A 30 3.25 -4.29 6.41
N SER A 31 4.41 -4.80 6.81
CA SER A 31 5.03 -4.45 8.07
C SER A 31 6.52 -4.13 7.98
N TRP A 32 7.00 -3.16 8.76
CA TRP A 32 8.43 -2.84 8.84
C TRP A 32 9.10 -2.54 7.49
N ASN A 33 8.35 -2.09 6.49
CA ASN A 33 8.88 -1.74 5.18
C ASN A 33 9.23 -0.24 5.10
N ARG A 34 10.07 0.11 4.13
CA ARG A 34 10.37 1.50 3.76
C ARG A 34 9.85 1.77 2.34
N PHE A 35 9.14 2.87 2.14
CA PHE A 35 8.62 3.34 0.85
C PHE A 35 9.15 4.76 0.62
N GLU A 36 10.05 4.93 -0.35
CA GLU A 36 10.90 6.13 -0.45
C GLU A 36 11.17 6.59 -1.88
N ASN A 37 11.22 7.91 -2.11
CA ASN A 37 11.66 8.51 -3.38
C ASN A 37 10.77 8.12 -4.59
N ALA A 38 9.46 8.22 -4.42
CA ALA A 38 8.46 7.88 -5.43
C ALA A 38 7.30 8.89 -5.44
N GLN A 39 6.42 8.83 -6.45
CA GLN A 39 5.21 9.67 -6.44
C GLN A 39 4.27 9.27 -5.30
N SER A 40 4.08 7.96 -5.10
CA SER A 40 3.30 7.36 -4.02
C SER A 40 3.87 5.99 -3.62
N GLY A 41 3.70 5.58 -2.36
CA GLY A 41 4.15 4.25 -1.92
C GLY A 41 3.26 3.12 -2.43
N ILE A 42 1.98 3.14 -2.01
CA ILE A 42 1.08 2.01 -2.19
C ILE A 42 -0.19 2.43 -2.91
N LEU A 43 -0.67 1.60 -3.84
CA LEU A 43 -2.01 1.68 -4.41
C LEU A 43 -2.82 0.46 -3.98
N PHE A 44 -3.87 0.73 -3.20
CA PHE A 44 -4.82 -0.26 -2.73
C PHE A 44 -6.16 -0.09 -3.46
N GLY A 45 -6.44 -0.98 -4.41
CA GLY A 45 -7.67 -0.97 -5.23
C GLY A 45 -7.53 -0.33 -6.61
N LEU A 46 -8.33 -0.79 -7.57
CA LEU A 46 -8.45 -0.21 -8.91
C LEU A 46 -9.36 1.04 -8.89
N GLU A 47 -9.33 1.83 -9.97
CA GLU A 47 -10.29 2.93 -10.12
C GLU A 47 -11.75 2.41 -10.11
N PRO A 48 -12.68 3.09 -9.42
CA PRO A 48 -14.03 2.60 -9.16
C PRO A 48 -14.90 2.38 -10.41
N ASP A 49 -14.60 3.11 -11.48
CA ASP A 49 -15.31 3.05 -12.75
C ASP A 49 -15.02 1.77 -13.55
N ILE A 50 -13.94 1.06 -13.18
CA ILE A 50 -13.53 -0.20 -13.83
C ILE A 50 -14.01 -1.41 -13.03
N TYR A 51 -13.88 -1.39 -11.69
CA TYR A 51 -14.22 -2.53 -10.84
C TYR A 51 -14.30 -2.13 -9.36
N VAL A 52 -15.33 -2.58 -8.64
CA VAL A 52 -15.46 -2.35 -7.19
C VAL A 52 -14.89 -3.54 -6.41
N ASP A 53 -13.71 -3.35 -5.87
CA ASP A 53 -12.95 -4.35 -5.13
C ASP A 53 -13.30 -4.34 -3.62
N SER A 54 -14.52 -4.77 -3.27
CA SER A 54 -15.02 -4.66 -1.88
C SER A 54 -14.47 -5.69 -0.89
N ALA A 55 -13.87 -6.80 -1.38
CA ALA A 55 -13.34 -7.87 -0.55
C ALA A 55 -11.91 -7.62 -0.07
N GLN A 56 -11.22 -6.59 -0.57
CA GLN A 56 -9.83 -6.33 -0.24
C GLN A 56 -9.65 -5.96 1.24
N THR A 57 -8.62 -6.54 1.85
CA THR A 57 -8.21 -6.20 3.22
C THR A 57 -6.71 -6.00 3.29
N LEU A 58 -6.30 -4.91 3.95
CA LEU A 58 -4.91 -4.52 4.11
C LEU A 58 -4.62 -4.12 5.56
N THR A 59 -3.58 -4.70 6.14
CA THR A 59 -2.99 -4.24 7.41
C THR A 59 -1.66 -3.56 7.14
N LEU A 60 -1.50 -2.33 7.61
CA LEU A 60 -0.29 -1.52 7.50
C LEU A 60 0.21 -1.20 8.90
N HIS A 61 1.42 -1.65 9.25
CA HIS A 61 2.01 -1.24 10.52
C HIS A 61 3.53 -1.15 10.54
N HIS A 62 4.06 -0.19 11.31
CA HIS A 62 5.50 0.00 11.48
C HIS A 62 6.26 0.23 10.17
N ASN A 63 5.57 0.68 9.11
CA ASN A 63 6.22 1.08 7.86
C ASN A 63 6.67 2.54 7.95
N TYR A 64 7.70 2.86 7.19
CA TYR A 64 8.28 4.19 7.04
C TYR A 64 8.01 4.71 5.63
N PHE A 65 7.45 5.92 5.53
CA PHE A 65 7.17 6.60 4.27
C PHE A 65 7.92 7.93 4.26
N ALA A 66 8.80 8.16 3.29
CA ALA A 66 9.57 9.39 3.18
C ALA A 66 9.81 9.81 1.74
N ASN A 67 9.95 11.12 1.53
CA ASN A 67 10.20 11.71 0.22
C ASN A 67 9.24 11.21 -0.88
N LEU A 68 7.94 11.16 -0.55
CA LEU A 68 6.89 10.86 -1.51
C LEU A 68 6.29 12.15 -2.06
N GLU A 69 6.10 12.24 -3.37
CA GLU A 69 5.59 13.48 -3.99
C GLU A 69 4.14 13.78 -3.61
N THR A 70 3.32 12.75 -3.37
CA THR A 70 1.88 12.92 -3.15
C THR A 70 1.36 12.26 -1.88
N ILE A 71 1.26 10.93 -1.82
CA ILE A 71 0.62 10.22 -0.70
C ILE A 71 1.26 8.85 -0.47
N GLY A 72 1.36 8.44 0.79
CA GLY A 72 1.90 7.11 1.15
C GLY A 72 1.02 5.95 0.69
N VAL A 73 -0.30 6.07 0.83
CA VAL A 73 -1.24 5.02 0.42
C VAL A 73 -2.43 5.64 -0.30
N LEU A 74 -2.55 5.35 -1.59
CA LEU A 74 -3.74 5.65 -2.37
C LEU A 74 -4.74 4.51 -2.22
N ALA A 75 -5.72 4.69 -1.34
CA ALA A 75 -6.70 3.66 -1.01
C ALA A 75 -8.05 3.90 -1.67
N ARG A 76 -8.60 2.86 -2.30
CA ARG A 76 -9.92 2.83 -2.93
C ARG A 76 -10.66 1.59 -2.48
N HIS A 77 -11.84 1.77 -1.90
CA HIS A 77 -12.66 0.68 -1.36
C HIS A 77 -11.90 -0.19 -0.34
N GLY A 78 -12.40 -1.39 -0.05
CA GLY A 78 -11.77 -2.34 0.87
C GLY A 78 -11.75 -1.88 2.35
N LYS A 79 -11.18 -2.72 3.21
CA LYS A 79 -10.97 -2.41 4.63
C LYS A 79 -9.49 -2.32 4.93
N MET A 80 -9.09 -1.24 5.61
CA MET A 80 -7.71 -1.04 6.03
C MET A 80 -7.62 -0.95 7.55
N HIS A 81 -6.61 -1.59 8.11
CA HIS A 81 -6.18 -1.38 9.48
C HIS A 81 -4.77 -0.78 9.46
N VAL A 82 -4.65 0.48 9.88
CA VAL A 82 -3.42 1.27 9.79
C VAL A 82 -3.02 1.73 11.18
N TYR A 83 -1.86 1.30 11.67
CA TYR A 83 -1.38 1.68 13.00
C TYR A 83 0.15 1.75 13.04
N ASN A 84 0.70 2.66 13.84
CA ASN A 84 2.15 2.82 14.05
C ASN A 84 2.99 2.95 12.76
N ASN A 85 2.48 3.54 11.70
CA ASN A 85 3.30 3.89 10.54
C ASN A 85 3.87 5.30 10.74
N TYR A 86 5.09 5.54 10.25
CA TYR A 86 5.71 6.86 10.29
C TYR A 86 5.71 7.48 8.88
N TYR A 87 5.20 8.70 8.79
CA TYR A 87 5.19 9.51 7.58
C TYR A 87 6.02 10.76 7.87
N GLU A 88 7.10 10.96 7.11
CA GLU A 88 7.95 12.16 7.18
C GLU A 88 7.33 13.37 6.48
#